data_AF-A0A845KTM3-F1
#
_entry.id   AF-A0A845KTM3-F1
#
_cell.length_a   1.000
_cell.length_b   1.000
_cell.length_c   1.000
_cell.angle_alpha   90.00
_cell.angle_beta   90.00
_cell.angle_gamma   90.00
#
_symmetry.space_group_name_H-M   'P 1'
#
loop_
_entity.id
_entity.type
_entity.pdbx_description
1 polymer ?
#
loop_
_entity_poly.entity_id
_entity_poly.type
_entity_poly.pdbx_seq_one_letter_code
_entity_poly.pdbx_strand_id
1 'polypeptide(L)' 'MILNAGVVQEKEIMEILKEPEKYIESQKYFSWERFFTNLLIEKTDGTYMKYQKSKLNPVYLHEKNKRMILSSVREIL' A
#
# COMPACT_ATOMS: atom_id res chain seq x y z
N MET A 1 -5.96 -0.27 -4.30
CA MET A 1 -4.49 -0.29 -4.01
C MET A 1 -4.27 -0.98 -2.66
N ILE A 2 -3.23 -1.81 -2.48
CA ILE A 2 -3.03 -2.61 -1.24
C ILE A 2 -3.04 -1.75 0.03
N LEU A 3 -2.45 -0.56 -0.01
CA LEU A 3 -2.46 0.38 1.12
C LEU A 3 -3.87 0.79 1.54
N ASN A 4 -4.77 1.05 0.58
CA ASN A 4 -6.16 1.43 0.86
C ASN A 4 -6.98 0.27 1.45
N ALA A 5 -6.54 -0.98 1.26
CA ALA A 5 -7.22 -2.15 1.81
C ALA A 5 -7.06 -2.28 3.33
N GLY A 6 -6.19 -1.49 3.97
CA GLY A 6 -5.94 -1.57 5.41
C GLY A 6 -5.31 -2.89 5.84
N VAL A 7 -4.68 -3.61 4.91
CA VAL A 7 -3.98 -4.88 5.16
C VAL A 7 -2.70 -4.64 5.97
N VAL A 8 -1.99 -3.55 5.68
CA VAL A 8 -0.88 -3.05 6.48
C VAL A 8 -1.44 -1.97 7.42
N GLN A 9 -1.55 -2.29 8.71
CA GLN A 9 -2.20 -1.44 9.70
C GLN A 9 -1.18 -0.54 10.41
N GLU A 10 -0.78 0.53 9.74
CA GLU A 10 0.07 1.56 10.34
C GLU A 10 -0.63 2.91 10.33
N LYS A 11 -0.57 3.60 11.46
CA LYS A 11 -1.21 4.90 11.65
C LYS A 11 -0.73 5.92 10.62
N GLU A 12 0.58 5.93 10.36
CA GLU A 12 1.21 6.83 9.40
C GLU A 12 0.70 6.61 7.97
N ILE A 13 0.45 5.35 7.56
CA ILE A 13 -0.14 5.06 6.25
C ILE A 13 -1.52 5.72 6.12
N MET A 14 -2.35 5.67 7.18
CA MET A 14 -3.68 6.29 7.15
C MET A 14 -3.60 7.82 7.06
N GLU A 15 -2.61 8.43 7.72
CA GLU A 15 -2.38 9.88 7.65
C GLU A 15 -1.92 10.29 6.25
N ILE A 16 -1.00 9.54 5.64
CA ILE A 16 -0.54 9.77 4.26
C ILE A 16 -1.67 9.57 3.25
N LEU A 17 -2.51 8.56 3.41
CA LEU A 17 -3.62 8.31 2.48
C LEU A 17 -4.71 9.39 2.52
N LYS A 18 -4.83 10.15 3.63
CA LYS A 18 -5.80 11.25 3.75
C LYS A 18 -5.39 12.51 2.98
N GLU A 19 -4.10 12.85 3.03
CA GLU A 19 -3.56 14.07 2.41
C GLU A 19 -2.24 13.78 1.68
N PRO A 20 -2.24 12.88 0.68
CA PRO A 20 -1.03 12.37 0.03
C PRO A 20 -0.20 13.48 -0.64
N GLU A 21 -0.83 14.54 -1.12
CA GLU A 21 -0.18 15.71 -1.69
C GLU A 21 0.78 16.42 -0.72
N LYS A 22 0.60 16.25 0.59
CA LYS A 22 1.54 16.79 1.61
C LYS A 22 2.83 15.99 1.73
N TYR A 23 2.84 14.74 1.25
CA TYR A 23 3.96 13.80 1.41
C TYR A 23 4.66 13.47 0.07
N ILE A 24 3.97 13.66 -1.05
CA ILE A 24 4.53 13.40 -2.38
C ILE A 24 5.45 14.56 -2.78
N GLU A 25 6.76 14.33 -2.70
CA GLU A 25 7.75 15.21 -3.30
C GLU A 25 7.86 14.95 -4.80
N SER A 26 7.34 15.88 -5.63
CA SER A 26 7.31 15.75 -7.10
C SER A 26 8.69 15.61 -7.74
N GLN A 27 9.75 16.13 -7.10
CA GLN A 27 11.13 15.95 -7.53
C GLN A 27 11.66 14.52 -7.31
N LYS A 28 11.13 13.81 -6.30
CA LYS A 28 11.53 12.43 -5.97
C LYS A 28 10.65 11.40 -6.69
N TYR A 29 9.37 11.71 -6.88
CA TYR A 29 8.37 10.77 -7.39
C TYR A 29 7.67 11.31 -8.63
N PHE A 30 7.97 10.69 -9.78
CA PHE A 30 7.35 11.01 -11.07
C PHE A 30 5.83 10.69 -11.11
N SER A 31 5.34 9.82 -10.23
CA SER A 31 3.93 9.47 -10.16
C SER A 31 3.49 9.09 -8.75
N TRP A 32 2.19 9.24 -8.49
CA TRP A 32 1.55 8.81 -7.25
C TRP A 32 1.70 7.30 -7.05
N GLU A 33 1.59 6.50 -8.13
CA GLU A 33 1.82 5.05 -8.08
C GLU A 33 3.22 4.70 -7.57
N ARG A 34 4.25 5.41 -8.03
CA ARG A 34 5.65 5.16 -7.62
C ARG A 34 5.84 5.52 -6.15
N PHE A 35 5.27 6.63 -5.70
CA PHE A 35 5.29 7.02 -4.29
C PHE A 35 4.65 5.95 -3.40
N PHE A 36 3.41 5.56 -3.69
CA PHE A 36 2.70 4.58 -2.87
C PHE A 36 3.32 3.18 -2.92
N THR A 37 3.91 2.81 -4.05
CA THR A 37 4.68 1.55 -4.13
C THR A 37 5.89 1.60 -3.20
N ASN A 38 6.65 2.70 -3.21
CA ASN A 38 7.80 2.85 -2.31
C ASN A 38 7.38 2.88 -0.84
N LEU A 39 6.30 3.61 -0.51
CA LEU A 39 5.75 3.62 0.84
C LEU A 39 5.37 2.21 1.32
N LEU A 40 4.70 1.43 0.47
CA LEU A 40 4.35 0.05 0.80
C LEU A 40 5.59 -0.84 1.00
N ILE A 41 6.62 -0.68 0.17
CA ILE A 41 7.89 -1.40 0.33
C ILE A 41 8.53 -1.02 1.68
N GLU A 42 8.65 0.27 1.97
CA GLU A 42 9.29 0.80 3.18
C GLU A 42 8.60 0.28 4.45
N LYS A 43 7.27 0.44 4.55
CA LYS A 43 6.52 0.06 5.75
C LYS A 43 6.46 -1.45 5.98
N THR A 44 6.66 -2.25 4.92
CA THR A 44 6.63 -3.71 5.04
C THR A 44 8.01 -4.35 5.08
N ASP A 45 9.09 -3.60 4.86
CA ASP A 45 10.44 -4.16 4.85
C ASP A 45 10.82 -4.72 6.23
N GLY A 46 11.49 -5.86 6.23
CA GLY A 46 11.80 -6.59 7.47
C GLY A 46 10.60 -7.22 8.19
N THR A 47 9.37 -7.05 7.71
CA THR A 47 8.16 -7.67 8.31
C THR A 47 7.78 -8.97 7.62
N TYR A 48 6.92 -9.77 8.27
CA TYR A 48 6.30 -10.95 7.63
C TYR A 48 5.41 -10.60 6.44
N MET A 49 5.05 -9.32 6.27
CA MET A 49 4.23 -8.79 5.19
C MET A 49 5.04 -8.16 4.06
N LYS A 50 6.37 -8.29 4.06
CA LYS A 50 7.25 -7.67 3.05
C LYS A 50 6.68 -7.70 1.64
N TYR A 51 6.49 -6.52 1.07
CA TYR A 51 6.00 -6.33 -0.29
C TYR A 51 7.16 -6.36 -1.29
N GLN A 52 7.00 -7.13 -2.37
CA GLN A 52 7.93 -7.17 -3.49
C GLN A 52 7.14 -7.19 -4.79
N LYS A 53 7.39 -6.21 -5.68
CA LYS A 53 6.66 -6.07 -6.95
C LYS A 53 6.88 -7.26 -7.89
N SER A 54 8.07 -7.86 -7.87
CA SER A 54 8.43 -9.02 -8.69
C SER A 54 7.78 -10.32 -8.21
N LYS A 55 7.55 -10.46 -6.91
CA LYS A 55 6.96 -11.66 -6.31
C LYS A 55 6.15 -11.28 -5.06
N LEU A 56 4.83 -11.26 -5.20
CA LEU A 56 3.94 -10.93 -4.10
C LEU A 56 4.08 -11.96 -2.97
N ASN A 57 4.17 -11.47 -1.73
CA ASN A 57 4.19 -12.31 -0.55
C ASN A 57 2.84 -13.08 -0.42
N PRO A 58 2.85 -14.42 -0.22
CA PRO A 58 1.62 -15.22 -0.14
C PRO A 58 0.64 -14.76 0.93
N VAL A 59 1.08 -14.04 1.96
CA VAL A 59 0.20 -13.47 2.99
C VAL A 59 -0.90 -12.59 2.38
N TYR A 60 -0.62 -11.90 1.26
CA TYR A 60 -1.61 -11.08 0.56
C TYR A 60 -2.68 -11.91 -0.17
N LEU A 61 -2.40 -13.20 -0.43
CA LEU A 61 -3.31 -14.13 -1.08
C LEU A 61 -4.20 -14.88 -0.09
N HIS A 62 -3.91 -14.80 1.21
CA HIS A 62 -4.78 -15.37 2.26
C HIS A 62 -6.18 -14.78 2.13
N GLU A 63 -7.21 -15.61 2.29
CA GLU A 63 -8.60 -15.24 2.01
C GLU A 63 -9.02 -13.89 2.59
N LYS A 64 -8.71 -13.64 3.86
CA LYS A 64 -9.05 -12.38 4.53
C LYS A 64 -8.42 -11.18 3.82
N ASN A 65 -7.12 -11.23 3.58
CA ASN A 65 -6.37 -10.13 2.95
C ASN A 65 -6.80 -9.95 1.49
N LYS A 66 -6.98 -11.04 0.76
CA LYS A 66 -7.50 -11.03 -0.61
C LYS A 66 -8.87 -10.36 -0.68
N ARG A 67 -9.79 -10.70 0.23
CA ARG A 67 -11.11 -10.05 0.31
C ARG A 67 -11.00 -8.55 0.56
N MET A 68 -10.19 -8.14 1.53
CA MET A 68 -9.96 -6.71 1.85
C MET A 68 -9.38 -5.94 0.65
N ILE A 69 -8.42 -6.53 -0.06
CA ILE A 69 -7.82 -5.90 -1.25
C ILE A 69 -8.87 -5.76 -2.35
N LEU A 70 -9.65 -6.80 -2.61
CA LEU A 70 -10.69 -6.78 -3.65
C LEU A 70 -11.82 -5.82 -3.32
N SER A 71 -12.26 -5.71 -2.06
CA SER A 71 -13.29 -4.75 -1.66
C SER A 71 -12.80 -3.31 -1.85
N SER A 72 -11.55 -3.02 -1.46
CA SER A 72 -10.97 -1.68 -1.60
C SER A 72 -10.86 -1.17 -3.03
N VAL A 73 -10.84 -2.08 -4.02
CA VAL A 73 -10.83 -1.72 -5.45
C VAL A 73 -12.25 -1.45 -5.95
N ARG A 74 -13.24 -2.19 -5.46
CA ARG A 74 -14.65 -2.01 -5.86
C ARG A 74 -15.27 -0.74 -5.29
N GLU A 75 -14.83 -0.28 -4.12
CA GLU A 75 -15.30 0.99 -3.55
C GLU A 75 -14.82 2.22 -4.33
N ILE A 76 -13.80 2.06 -5.19
CA ILE A 76 -13.21 3.13 -6.01
C ILE A 76 -13.83 3.19 -7.42
N LEU A 77 -14.56 2.15 -7.84
CA LEU A 77 -15.17 2.01 -9.18
C LEU A 77 -16.69 2.26 -9.12
#